data_AF-A0A537XPM2-F1
#
_entry.id   AF-A0A537XPM2-F1
#
_cell.length_a   1.000
_cell.length_b   1.000
_cell.length_c   1.000
_cell.angle_alpha   90.00
_cell.angle_beta   90.00
_cell.angle_gamma   90.00
#
_symmetry.space_group_name_H-M   'P 1'
#
loop_
_entity.id
_entity.type
_entity.pdbx_description
1 polymer ?
#
loop_
_entity_poly.entity_id
_entity_poly.type
_entity_poly.pdbx_seq_one_letter_code
_entity_poly.pdbx_strand_id
1 'polypeptide(L)'
;LLGVPTTTDRGLYLVGLTILVLAMTVVHNLRRSDVGRAWFALRDSEDAAAALGVRIAPYKIGAFALSAALTTTAGVLYGMLFQATPGPSQFGVLESFFLLALPVVGGIGSVAGAVVGGALFATAQPVVNLFDVRLFLATGALLAFVTLSRTDGVVGAATRLGRAWRAAGRPAQAAYGSFVPGGADDEGETPPLAGRVRVGGPLPAGTRLRLRFAPAGDRR
;
A
#
# COMPACT_ATOMS: atom_id res chain seq x y z
N LEU A 1 -31.74 8.27 -0.36
CA LEU A 1 -31.46 7.58 -1.65
C LEU A 1 -31.82 6.08 -1.67
N LEU A 2 -32.32 5.45 -0.58
CA LEU A 2 -32.73 4.03 -0.59
C LEU A 2 -34.08 3.71 0.11
N GLY A 3 -34.91 4.69 0.47
CA GLY A 3 -36.23 4.45 1.09
C GLY A 3 -36.21 3.78 2.47
N VAL A 4 -35.03 3.43 3.01
CA VAL A 4 -34.85 2.92 4.37
C VAL A 4 -34.83 4.12 5.33
N PRO A 5 -35.58 4.10 6.44
CA PRO A 5 -35.47 5.13 7.46
C PRO A 5 -34.02 5.17 7.98
N THR A 6 -33.34 6.30 7.77
CA THR A 6 -31.98 6.57 8.25
C THR A 6 -31.90 6.65 9.78
N THR A 7 -33.04 6.52 10.45
CA THR A 7 -33.20 6.41 11.90
C THR A 7 -32.94 4.98 12.41
N THR A 8 -32.88 3.98 11.53
CA THR A 8 -32.60 2.58 11.90
C THR A 8 -31.11 2.27 11.74
N ASP A 9 -30.50 1.55 12.69
CA ASP A 9 -29.07 1.16 12.69
C ASP A 9 -28.59 0.57 11.37
N ARG A 10 -29.44 -0.23 10.72
CA ARG A 10 -29.16 -0.83 9.40
C ARG A 10 -29.01 0.21 8.29
N GLY A 11 -29.78 1.29 8.34
CA GLY A 11 -29.72 2.40 7.38
C GLY A 11 -28.38 3.14 7.48
N LEU A 12 -27.94 3.45 8.70
CA LEU A 12 -26.63 4.09 8.94
C LEU A 12 -25.47 3.18 8.53
N TYR A 13 -25.57 1.87 8.82
CA TYR A 13 -24.58 0.89 8.38
C TYR A 13 -24.44 0.86 6.84
N LEU A 14 -25.55 0.80 6.11
CA LEU A 14 -25.53 0.81 4.65
C LEU A 14 -24.94 2.12 4.09
N VAL A 15 -25.31 3.27 4.66
CA VAL A 15 -24.73 4.57 4.27
C VAL A 15 -23.22 4.57 4.50
N GLY A 16 -22.75 4.18 5.69
CA GLY A 16 -21.33 4.08 5.99
C GLY A 16 -20.58 3.13 5.05
N LEU A 17 -21.17 1.96 4.75
CA LEU A 17 -20.60 1.00 3.82
C LEU A 17 -20.51 1.56 2.39
N THR A 18 -21.56 2.23 1.90
CA THR A 18 -21.51 2.85 0.56
C THR A 18 -20.43 3.93 0.45
N ILE A 19 -20.30 4.77 1.49
CA ILE A 19 -19.24 5.79 1.57
C ILE A 19 -17.86 5.13 1.59
N LEU A 20 -17.67 4.07 2.38
CA LEU A 20 -16.41 3.33 2.45
C LEU A 20 -16.01 2.76 1.09
N VAL A 21 -16.94 2.09 0.40
CA VAL A 21 -16.70 1.50 -0.93
C VAL A 21 -16.40 2.59 -1.95
N LEU A 22 -17.13 3.71 -1.91
CA LEU A 22 -16.87 4.85 -2.78
C LEU A 22 -15.48 5.44 -2.55
N ALA A 23 -15.11 5.69 -1.29
CA ALA A 23 -13.80 6.21 -0.91
C ALA A 23 -12.66 5.26 -1.35
N MET A 24 -12.80 3.95 -1.12
CA MET A 24 -11.83 2.96 -1.61
C MET A 24 -11.70 2.99 -3.13
N THR A 25 -12.80 3.07 -3.85
CA THR A 25 -12.81 3.10 -5.32
C THR A 25 -12.13 4.35 -5.86
N VAL A 26 -12.43 5.51 -5.28
CA VAL A 26 -11.80 6.79 -5.63
C VAL A 26 -10.30 6.73 -5.39
N VAL A 27 -9.87 6.31 -4.19
CA VAL A 27 -8.45 6.22 -3.83
C VAL A 27 -7.72 5.20 -4.72
N HIS A 28 -8.34 4.06 -5.01
CA HIS A 28 -7.75 3.02 -5.86
C HIS A 28 -7.57 3.48 -7.30
N ASN A 29 -8.56 4.18 -7.87
CA ASN A 29 -8.46 4.75 -9.21
C ASN A 29 -7.41 5.87 -9.25
N LEU A 30 -7.39 6.73 -8.23
CA LEU A 30 -6.46 7.85 -8.13
C LEU A 30 -5.01 7.38 -8.02
N ARG A 31 -4.73 6.30 -7.28
CA ARG A 31 -3.40 5.67 -7.24
C ARG A 31 -2.92 5.15 -8.59
N ARG A 32 -3.83 4.78 -9.50
CA ARG A 32 -3.50 4.32 -10.86
C ARG A 32 -3.42 5.45 -11.89
N SER A 33 -3.97 6.62 -11.58
CA SER A 33 -3.94 7.80 -12.43
C SER A 33 -2.56 8.47 -12.45
N ASP A 34 -2.35 9.39 -13.40
CA ASP A 34 -1.15 10.25 -13.47
C ASP A 34 -0.95 11.07 -12.19
N VAL A 35 -2.04 11.54 -11.58
CA VAL A 35 -2.00 12.33 -10.34
C VAL A 35 -1.39 11.52 -9.19
N GLY A 36 -1.77 10.24 -9.08
CA GLY A 36 -1.22 9.35 -8.06
C GLY A 36 0.28 9.07 -8.26
N ARG A 37 0.74 8.95 -9.52
CA ARG A 37 2.17 8.80 -9.84
C ARG A 37 2.97 10.06 -9.51
N ALA A 38 2.42 11.24 -9.81
CA ALA A 38 3.03 12.51 -9.48
C ALA A 38 3.17 12.70 -7.95
N TRP A 39 2.17 12.30 -7.16
CA TRP A 39 2.27 12.32 -5.70
C TRP A 39 3.29 11.34 -5.14
N PHE A 40 3.47 10.19 -5.78
CA PHE A 40 4.51 9.24 -5.38
C PHE A 40 5.91 9.83 -5.60
N ALA A 41 6.15 10.45 -6.75
CA ALA A 41 7.42 11.14 -7.02
C ALA A 41 7.66 12.31 -6.05
N LEU A 42 6.63 13.10 -5.76
CA LEU A 42 6.70 14.24 -4.84
C LEU A 42 7.02 13.82 -3.39
N ARG A 43 6.60 12.61 -2.99
CA ARG A 43 6.87 12.05 -1.65
C ARG A 43 8.36 11.76 -1.42
N ASP A 44 9.07 11.33 -2.46
CA ASP A 44 10.48 10.92 -2.34
C ASP A 44 11.40 12.14 -2.29
N SER A 45 11.23 13.08 -3.22
CA SER A 45 11.94 14.37 -3.21
C SER A 45 11.20 15.39 -4.07
N GLU A 46 10.87 16.53 -3.45
CA GLU A 46 10.23 17.66 -4.12
C GLU A 46 11.14 18.29 -5.17
N ASP A 47 12.42 18.48 -4.84
CA ASP A 47 13.42 19.05 -5.75
C ASP A 47 13.66 18.12 -6.96
N ALA A 48 13.71 16.81 -6.75
CA ALA A 48 13.83 15.84 -7.84
C ALA A 48 12.60 15.83 -8.76
N ALA A 49 11.39 15.93 -8.18
CA ALA A 49 10.15 16.01 -8.97
C ALA A 49 10.09 17.31 -9.80
N ALA A 50 10.55 18.44 -9.25
CA ALA A 50 10.65 19.70 -9.98
C ALA A 50 11.62 19.62 -11.16
N ALA A 51 12.78 18.96 -10.98
CA ALA A 51 13.76 18.74 -12.04
C ALA A 51 13.20 17.89 -13.21
N LEU A 52 12.20 17.03 -12.94
CA LEU A 52 11.48 16.24 -13.94
C LEU A 52 10.28 16.98 -14.57
N GLY A 53 10.13 18.29 -14.30
CA GLY A 53 9.08 19.13 -14.89
C GLY A 53 7.70 19.01 -14.23
N VAL A 54 7.61 18.39 -13.04
CA VAL A 54 6.35 18.27 -12.31
C VAL A 54 6.03 19.59 -11.59
N ARG A 55 4.88 20.20 -11.89
CA ARG A 55 4.41 21.42 -11.21
C ARG A 55 3.95 21.13 -9.78
N ILE A 56 4.76 21.42 -8.77
CA ILE A 56 4.51 21.00 -7.38
C ILE A 56 3.23 21.61 -6.78
N ALA A 57 3.01 22.91 -6.95
CA ALA A 57 1.93 23.66 -6.30
C ALA A 57 0.52 23.02 -6.47
N PRO A 58 0.03 22.72 -7.69
CA PRO A 58 -1.29 22.11 -7.85
C PRO A 58 -1.38 20.70 -7.24
N TYR A 59 -0.29 19.92 -7.25
CA TYR A 59 -0.29 18.59 -6.65
C TYR A 59 -0.35 18.66 -5.12
N LYS A 60 0.30 19.63 -4.48
CA LYS A 60 0.19 19.85 -3.03
C LYS A 60 -1.22 20.26 -2.61
N ILE A 61 -1.82 21.22 -3.32
CA ILE A 61 -3.19 21.67 -3.05
C ILE A 61 -4.18 20.52 -3.25
N GLY A 62 -4.02 19.75 -4.33
CA GLY A 62 -4.85 18.57 -4.59
C GLY A 62 -4.75 17.50 -3.50
N ALA A 63 -3.54 17.23 -2.97
CA ALA A 63 -3.33 16.29 -1.87
C ALA A 63 -4.00 16.77 -0.57
N PHE A 64 -3.90 18.06 -0.27
CA PHE A 64 -4.57 18.66 0.88
C PHE A 64 -6.10 18.60 0.74
N ALA A 65 -6.63 19.01 -0.41
CA ALA A 65 -8.07 19.02 -0.68
C ALA A 65 -8.68 17.61 -0.60
N LEU A 66 -8.00 16.61 -1.18
CA LEU A 66 -8.44 15.21 -1.08
C LEU A 66 -8.46 14.72 0.37
N SER A 67 -7.41 15.02 1.13
CA SER A 67 -7.31 14.62 2.54
C SER A 67 -8.41 15.27 3.37
N ALA A 68 -8.66 16.57 3.17
CA ALA A 68 -9.76 17.27 3.82
C ALA A 68 -11.12 16.66 3.46
N ALA A 69 -11.39 16.39 2.18
CA ALA A 69 -12.64 15.79 1.75
C ALA A 69 -12.90 14.42 2.40
N LEU A 70 -11.88 13.55 2.46
CA LEU A 70 -11.98 12.24 3.10
C LEU A 70 -12.20 12.35 4.61
N THR A 71 -11.42 13.19 5.29
CA THR A 71 -11.53 13.39 6.76
C THR A 71 -12.86 14.02 7.14
N THR A 72 -13.34 15.03 6.41
CA THR A 72 -14.65 15.64 6.65
C THR A 72 -15.77 14.63 6.46
N THR A 73 -15.71 13.80 5.42
CA THR A 73 -16.71 12.75 5.19
C THR A 73 -16.74 11.75 6.35
N ALA A 74 -15.57 11.34 6.85
CA ALA A 74 -15.47 10.47 8.01
C ALA A 74 -16.02 11.12 9.29
N GLY A 75 -15.75 12.41 9.53
CA GLY A 75 -16.23 13.16 10.69
C GLY A 75 -17.75 13.34 10.69
N VAL A 76 -18.36 13.65 9.54
CA VAL A 76 -19.83 13.74 9.41
C VAL A 76 -20.48 12.39 9.70
N LEU A 77 -19.91 11.30 9.17
CA LEU A 77 -20.41 9.95 9.43
C LEU A 77 -20.28 9.57 10.92
N TYR A 78 -19.18 9.94 11.57
CA TYR A 78 -18.98 9.76 13.00
C TYR A 78 -20.06 10.50 13.81
N GLY A 79 -20.32 11.78 13.52
CA GLY A 79 -21.37 12.55 14.17
C GLY A 79 -22.77 11.97 13.97
N MET A 80 -23.06 11.44 12.77
CA MET A 80 -24.33 10.76 12.49
C MET A 80 -24.50 9.46 13.28
N LEU A 81 -23.42 8.71 13.52
CA LEU A 81 -23.47 7.43 14.22
C LEU A 81 -23.74 7.60 15.72
N PHE A 82 -23.07 8.55 16.36
CA PHE A 82 -23.17 8.73 17.82
C PHE A 82 -24.33 9.64 18.25
N GLN A 83 -25.05 10.25 17.30
CA GLN A 83 -26.22 11.12 17.52
C GLN A 83 -26.02 12.21 18.60
N ALA A 84 -24.77 12.56 18.88
CA ALA A 84 -24.37 13.47 19.93
C ALA A 84 -23.21 14.33 19.43
N THR A 85 -23.20 15.60 19.81
CA THR A 85 -22.05 16.47 19.59
C THR A 85 -20.85 15.86 20.31
N PRO A 86 -19.73 15.62 19.61
CA PRO A 86 -18.56 15.09 20.26
C PRO A 86 -18.09 16.03 21.38
N GLY A 87 -18.12 15.54 22.62
CA GLY A 87 -17.53 16.21 23.76
C GLY A 87 -16.00 16.27 23.68
N PRO A 88 -15.32 17.09 24.48
CA PRO A 88 -13.86 17.18 24.45
C PRO A 88 -13.15 15.89 24.91
N SER A 89 -13.84 15.04 25.69
CA SER A 89 -13.27 13.83 26.29
C SER A 89 -13.17 12.62 25.36
N GLN A 90 -13.90 12.60 24.24
CA GLN A 90 -13.91 11.47 23.29
C GLN A 90 -12.83 11.56 22.21
N PHE A 91 -12.17 12.73 22.09
CA PHE A 91 -10.99 12.94 21.26
C PHE A 91 -9.81 13.38 22.13
N GLY A 92 -9.60 12.68 23.24
CA GLY A 92 -8.43 12.86 24.07
C GLY A 92 -7.13 12.63 23.28
N VAL A 93 -6.02 13.01 23.91
CA VAL A 93 -4.68 12.84 23.32
C VAL A 93 -4.43 11.37 22.96
N LEU A 94 -4.84 10.47 23.85
CA LEU A 94 -4.60 9.04 23.72
C LEU A 94 -5.45 8.41 22.60
N GLU A 95 -6.73 8.78 22.52
CA GLU A 95 -7.65 8.40 21.44
C GLU A 95 -7.16 8.89 20.08
N SER A 96 -6.63 10.11 20.01
CA SER A 96 -6.04 10.66 18.79
C SER A 96 -4.83 9.85 18.33
N PHE A 97 -3.96 9.44 19.25
CA PHE A 97 -2.86 8.51 18.94
C PHE A 97 -3.36 7.16 18.46
N PHE A 98 -4.41 6.61 19.07
CA PHE A 98 -5.02 5.36 18.60
C PHE A 98 -5.55 5.49 17.18
N LEU A 99 -6.31 6.54 16.88
CA LEU A 99 -6.85 6.80 15.54
C LEU A 99 -5.75 6.91 14.48
N LEU A 100 -4.61 7.55 14.83
CA LEU A 100 -3.44 7.61 13.96
C LEU A 100 -2.70 6.27 13.84
N ALA A 101 -2.73 5.43 14.88
CA ALA A 101 -2.08 4.12 14.88
C ALA A 101 -2.82 3.08 14.03
N LEU A 102 -4.14 3.19 13.87
CA LEU A 102 -4.97 2.26 13.07
C LEU A 102 -4.45 2.03 11.64
N PRO A 103 -4.23 3.06 10.81
CA PRO A 103 -3.69 2.88 9.47
C PRO A 103 -2.25 2.37 9.49
N VAL A 104 -1.47 2.63 10.56
CA VAL A 104 -0.09 2.12 10.69
C VAL A 104 -0.09 0.62 10.94
N VAL A 105 -0.94 0.17 11.87
CA VAL A 105 -1.11 -1.24 12.22
C VAL A 105 -1.71 -2.04 11.07
N GLY A 106 -2.70 -1.47 10.40
CA GLY A 106 -3.28 -2.03 9.18
C GLY A 106 -2.28 -2.07 8.00
N GLY A 107 -1.42 -1.06 7.90
CA GLY A 107 -0.34 -0.91 6.91
C GLY A 107 -0.49 0.37 6.08
N ILE A 108 0.42 1.34 6.28
CA ILE A 108 0.38 2.70 5.69
C ILE A 108 0.45 2.77 4.15
N GLY A 109 0.82 1.68 3.48
CA GLY A 109 0.98 1.61 2.02
C GLY A 109 -0.19 0.95 1.27
N SER A 110 -1.20 0.45 1.98
CA SER A 110 -2.28 -0.37 1.40
C SER A 110 -3.66 0.14 1.78
N VAL A 111 -4.51 0.35 0.77
CA VAL A 111 -5.94 0.69 0.98
C VAL A 111 -6.65 -0.43 1.76
N ALA A 112 -6.29 -1.69 1.51
CA ALA A 112 -6.82 -2.82 2.29
C ALA A 112 -6.31 -2.81 3.73
N GLY A 113 -5.08 -2.32 3.97
CA GLY A 113 -4.54 -2.13 5.31
C GLY A 113 -5.37 -1.19 6.15
N ALA A 114 -5.77 -0.04 5.58
CA ALA A 114 -6.63 0.92 6.26
C ALA A 114 -7.97 0.30 6.70
N VAL A 115 -8.59 -0.53 5.85
CA VAL A 115 -9.87 -1.22 6.18
C VAL A 115 -9.66 -2.25 7.28
N VAL A 116 -8.61 -3.06 7.21
CA VAL A 116 -8.29 -4.05 8.25
C VAL A 116 -8.01 -3.38 9.59
N GLY A 117 -7.25 -2.26 9.59
CA GLY A 117 -6.99 -1.49 10.80
C GLY A 117 -8.27 -0.95 11.44
N GLY A 118 -9.18 -0.38 10.64
CA GLY A 118 -10.49 0.07 11.12
C GLY A 118 -11.40 -1.06 11.61
N ALA A 119 -11.43 -2.19 10.91
CA ALA A 119 -12.21 -3.36 11.32
C ALA A 119 -11.70 -3.96 12.64
N LEU A 120 -10.37 -4.06 12.80
CA LEU A 120 -9.75 -4.52 14.02
C LEU A 120 -10.14 -3.63 15.20
N PHE A 121 -10.06 -2.30 15.02
CA PHE A 121 -10.48 -1.33 16.03
C PHE A 121 -11.96 -1.50 16.41
N ALA A 122 -12.85 -1.62 15.42
CA ALA A 122 -14.27 -1.80 15.66
C ALA A 122 -14.57 -3.08 16.47
N THR A 123 -13.83 -4.16 16.22
CA THR A 123 -13.98 -5.42 17.00
C THR A 123 -13.28 -5.39 18.36
N ALA A 124 -12.20 -4.61 18.50
CA ALA A 124 -11.44 -4.52 19.73
C ALA A 124 -12.11 -3.63 20.77
N GLN A 125 -12.76 -2.54 20.35
CA GLN A 125 -13.34 -1.55 21.26
C GLN A 125 -14.36 -2.13 22.27
N PRO A 126 -15.29 -3.02 21.88
CA PRO A 126 -16.21 -3.64 22.83
C PRO A 126 -15.50 -4.54 23.86
N VAL A 127 -14.41 -5.19 23.46
CA VAL A 127 -13.61 -6.06 24.36
C VAL A 127 -12.84 -5.21 25.36
N VAL A 128 -12.25 -4.10 24.92
CA VAL A 128 -11.52 -3.17 25.80
C VAL A 128 -12.45 -2.53 26.83
N ASN A 129 -13.69 -2.17 26.46
CA ASN A 129 -14.64 -1.58 27.40
C ASN A 129 -15.17 -2.56 28.46
N LEU A 130 -15.00 -3.88 28.23
CA LEU A 130 -15.44 -4.92 29.16
C LEU A 130 -14.39 -5.26 30.23
N PHE A 131 -13.13 -4.89 30.01
CA PHE A 131 -11.99 -5.27 30.86
C PHE A 131 -11.21 -4.04 31.32
N ASP A 132 -10.80 -4.07 32.59
CA ASP A 132 -10.11 -3.02 33.35
C ASP A 132 -8.94 -2.33 32.59
N VAL A 133 -8.53 -1.14 33.04
CA VAL A 133 -7.51 -0.25 32.43
C VAL A 133 -6.17 -0.93 32.07
N ARG A 134 -5.89 -2.11 32.65
CA ARG A 134 -4.72 -2.96 32.35
C ARG A 134 -4.75 -3.51 30.93
N LEU A 135 -5.92 -3.79 30.35
CA LEU A 135 -6.03 -4.25 28.95
C LEU A 135 -5.88 -3.08 27.96
N PHE A 136 -6.24 -1.87 28.37
CA PHE A 136 -6.00 -0.66 27.59
C PHE A 136 -4.49 -0.39 27.41
N LEU A 137 -3.71 -0.54 28.48
CA LEU A 137 -2.24 -0.50 28.44
C LEU A 137 -1.66 -1.64 27.61
N ALA A 138 -2.22 -2.86 27.71
CA ALA A 138 -1.80 -3.99 26.91
C ALA A 138 -2.11 -3.79 25.40
N THR A 139 -3.23 -3.17 25.06
CA THR A 139 -3.63 -2.85 23.69
C THR A 139 -2.75 -1.73 23.12
N GLY A 140 -2.44 -0.70 23.92
CA GLY A 140 -1.45 0.32 23.56
C GLY A 140 -0.05 -0.27 23.35
N ALA A 141 0.39 -1.18 24.22
CA ALA A 141 1.65 -1.89 24.10
C ALA A 141 1.67 -2.83 22.87
N LEU A 142 0.55 -3.49 22.56
CA LEU A 142 0.41 -4.32 21.35
C LEU A 142 0.46 -3.46 20.10
N LEU A 143 -0.22 -2.31 20.08
CA LEU A 143 -0.18 -1.39 18.95
C LEU A 143 1.22 -0.80 18.76
N ALA A 144 1.90 -0.44 19.85
CA ALA A 144 3.31 -0.04 19.82
C ALA A 144 4.22 -1.18 19.33
N PHE A 145 3.96 -2.41 19.75
CA PHE A 145 4.71 -3.58 19.29
C PHE A 145 4.49 -3.82 17.79
N VAL A 146 3.26 -3.67 17.28
CA VAL A 146 2.93 -3.83 15.87
C VAL A 146 3.52 -2.71 15.02
N THR A 147 3.55 -1.47 15.51
CA THR A 147 4.22 -0.37 14.80
C THR A 147 5.74 -0.52 14.80
N LEU A 148 6.34 -1.08 15.87
CA LEU A 148 7.78 -1.33 15.97
C LEU A 148 8.25 -2.54 15.15
N SER A 149 7.39 -3.54 14.90
CA SER A 149 7.77 -4.84 14.33
C SER A 149 7.92 -4.87 12.78
N ARG A 150 8.43 -3.79 12.17
CA ARG A 150 8.50 -3.49 10.72
C ARG A 150 7.20 -2.96 10.10
N THR A 151 7.36 -1.85 9.40
CA THR A 151 6.39 -0.96 8.74
C THR A 151 5.59 -1.59 7.58
N ASP A 152 5.51 -2.92 7.48
CA ASP A 152 4.69 -3.64 6.50
C ASP A 152 3.22 -3.81 6.98
N GLY A 153 2.96 -3.70 8.28
CA GLY A 153 1.63 -3.88 8.87
C GLY A 153 1.06 -5.31 8.71
N VAL A 154 -0.16 -5.54 9.20
CA VAL A 154 -0.82 -6.86 9.16
C VAL A 154 -1.01 -7.36 7.72
N VAL A 155 -1.37 -6.47 6.79
CA VAL A 155 -1.59 -6.83 5.38
C VAL A 155 -0.28 -7.10 4.64
N GLY A 156 0.82 -6.44 4.99
CA GLY A 156 2.14 -6.73 4.43
C GLY A 156 2.68 -8.09 4.88
N ALA A 157 2.46 -8.47 6.14
CA ALA A 157 2.80 -9.81 6.63
C ALA A 157 2.02 -10.92 5.91
N ALA A 158 0.70 -10.74 5.75
CA ALA A 158 -0.17 -11.70 5.06
C ALA A 158 0.21 -11.89 3.58
N THR A 159 0.54 -10.80 2.88
CA THR A 159 0.95 -10.87 1.46
C THR A 159 2.34 -11.48 1.27
N ARG A 160 3.27 -11.28 2.21
CA ARG A 160 4.59 -11.96 2.20
C ARG A 160 4.45 -13.47 2.38
N LEU A 161 3.62 -13.89 3.33
CA LEU A 161 3.33 -15.31 3.54
C LEU A 161 2.69 -15.91 2.27
N GLY A 162 1.69 -15.24 1.69
CA GLY A 162 1.05 -15.69 0.46
C GLY A 162 2.01 -15.76 -0.75
N ARG A 163 2.97 -14.83 -0.86
CA ARG A 163 4.01 -14.87 -1.91
C ARG A 163 5.04 -15.97 -1.68
N ALA A 164 5.45 -16.21 -0.43
CA ALA A 164 6.34 -17.31 -0.07
C ALA A 164 5.69 -18.67 -0.36
N TRP A 165 4.40 -18.83 -0.05
CA TRP A 165 3.62 -20.03 -0.34
C TRP A 165 3.40 -20.23 -1.85
N ARG A 166 3.16 -19.15 -2.62
CA ARG A 166 3.06 -19.24 -4.09
C ARG A 166 4.42 -19.43 -4.77
N ALA A 167 5.51 -18.95 -4.16
CA ALA A 167 6.87 -19.20 -4.63
C ALA A 167 7.28 -20.66 -4.38
N ALA A 168 6.81 -21.27 -3.28
CA ALA A 168 6.99 -22.70 -3.00
C ALA A 168 6.28 -23.61 -4.02
N GLY A 169 5.31 -23.09 -4.79
CA GLY A 169 4.58 -23.83 -5.83
C GLY A 169 5.00 -23.56 -7.28
N ARG A 170 5.99 -22.69 -7.54
CA ARG A 170 6.50 -22.46 -8.91
C ARG A 170 7.79 -23.25 -9.11
N PRO A 171 7.85 -24.22 -10.05
CA PRO A 171 9.13 -24.82 -10.42
C PRO A 171 10.08 -23.71 -10.86
N ALA A 172 11.31 -23.76 -10.36
CA ALA A 172 12.35 -22.77 -10.54
C ALA A 172 12.38 -22.25 -11.99
N GLN A 173 11.82 -21.06 -12.21
CA GLN A 173 11.86 -20.41 -13.49
C GLN A 173 13.31 -20.03 -13.72
N ALA A 174 13.94 -20.77 -14.65
CA ALA A 174 15.36 -20.76 -14.96
C ALA A 174 15.98 -19.38 -14.78
N ALA A 175 16.98 -19.33 -13.89
CA ALA A 175 17.90 -18.22 -13.76
C ALA A 175 18.32 -17.79 -15.17
N TYR A 176 17.88 -16.60 -15.59
CA TYR A 176 18.41 -15.94 -16.76
C TYR A 176 19.92 -15.87 -16.53
N GLY A 177 20.70 -16.59 -17.34
CA GLY A 177 22.14 -16.46 -17.33
C GLY A 177 22.47 -15.00 -17.54
N SER A 178 23.16 -14.37 -16.60
CA SER A 178 23.78 -13.09 -16.84
C SER A 178 24.76 -13.28 -17.99
N PHE A 179 24.60 -12.49 -19.06
CA PHE A 179 25.62 -12.40 -20.08
C PHE A 179 26.84 -11.74 -19.42
N VAL A 180 27.87 -12.53 -19.15
CA VAL A 180 29.20 -12.03 -18.81
C VAL A 180 29.90 -11.86 -20.16
N PRO A 181 30.13 -10.62 -20.64
CA PRO A 181 30.97 -10.40 -21.81
C PRO A 181 32.31 -11.08 -21.54
N GLY A 182 32.71 -11.99 -22.43
CA GLY A 182 34.02 -12.61 -22.33
C GLY A 182 35.09 -11.56 -22.55
N GLY A 183 36.07 -11.51 -21.65
CA GLY A 183 37.38 -10.88 -21.82
C GLY A 183 37.35 -9.42 -22.28
N ALA A 184 37.46 -8.50 -21.34
CA ALA A 184 37.97 -7.17 -21.65
C ALA A 184 39.50 -7.24 -21.61
N ASP A 185 40.07 -7.89 -22.61
CA ASP A 185 41.49 -7.94 -22.86
C ASP A 185 41.70 -7.79 -24.37
N ASP A 186 42.25 -6.62 -24.68
CA ASP A 186 42.92 -6.22 -25.90
C ASP A 186 42.10 -5.89 -27.17
N GLU A 187 42.33 -4.64 -27.59
CA GLU A 187 42.37 -4.14 -28.97
C GLU A 187 41.10 -4.25 -29.83
N GLY A 188 40.44 -3.10 -30.03
CA GLY A 188 40.17 -2.54 -31.37
C GLY A 188 39.33 -3.31 -32.40
N GLU A 189 38.83 -4.51 -32.10
CA GLU A 189 38.22 -5.38 -33.09
C GLU A 189 36.78 -5.74 -32.69
N THR A 190 35.86 -5.61 -33.65
CA THR A 190 34.44 -5.93 -33.46
C THR A 190 34.29 -7.30 -32.81
N PRO A 191 33.60 -7.43 -31.65
CA PRO A 191 33.52 -8.69 -30.94
C PRO A 191 32.82 -9.73 -31.83
N PRO A 192 33.38 -10.95 -31.99
CA PRO A 192 32.69 -12.00 -32.72
C PRO A 192 31.36 -12.28 -32.00
N LEU A 193 30.28 -12.38 -32.77
CA LEU A 193 28.91 -12.73 -32.33
C LEU A 193 28.80 -14.13 -31.65
N ALA A 194 29.93 -14.76 -31.33
CA ALA A 194 30.06 -16.08 -30.73
C ALA A 194 30.25 -15.98 -29.20
N GLY A 195 29.22 -15.53 -28.50
CA GLY A 195 29.16 -15.60 -27.04
C GLY A 195 28.76 -17.01 -26.58
N ARG A 196 29.49 -17.62 -25.64
CA ARG A 196 29.07 -18.88 -24.99
C ARG A 196 28.10 -18.56 -23.85
N VAL A 197 26.85 -18.99 -23.96
CA VAL A 197 25.87 -18.89 -22.86
C VAL A 197 26.08 -20.09 -21.92
N ARG A 198 26.55 -19.83 -20.69
CA ARG A 198 26.57 -20.85 -19.64
C ARG A 198 25.15 -21.05 -19.12
N VAL A 199 24.62 -22.26 -19.26
CA VAL A 199 23.34 -22.65 -18.67
C VAL A 199 23.61 -23.30 -17.32
N GLY A 200 22.99 -22.78 -16.26
CA GLY A 200 23.22 -23.20 -14.87
C GLY A 200 22.64 -24.57 -14.48
N GLY A 201 22.44 -25.48 -15.43
CA GLY A 201 21.90 -26.81 -15.17
C GLY A 201 21.66 -27.65 -16.43
N PRO A 202 21.38 -28.95 -16.28
CA PRO A 202 21.07 -29.84 -17.41
C PRO A 202 19.79 -29.39 -18.10
N LEU A 203 19.86 -29.17 -19.42
CA LEU A 203 18.70 -28.82 -20.22
C LEU A 203 17.82 -30.06 -20.45
N PRO A 204 16.48 -29.95 -20.32
CA PRO A 204 15.57 -30.99 -20.75
C PRO A 204 15.73 -31.27 -22.25
N ALA A 205 15.71 -32.56 -22.63
CA ALA A 205 15.81 -32.98 -24.03
C ALA A 205 14.69 -32.33 -24.88
N GLY A 206 15.05 -31.69 -26.00
CA GLY A 206 14.11 -31.03 -26.91
C GLY A 206 13.88 -29.53 -26.68
N THR A 207 14.57 -28.91 -25.71
CA THR A 207 14.42 -27.46 -25.44
C THR A 207 15.00 -26.62 -26.59
N ARG A 208 14.13 -25.94 -27.36
CA ARG A 208 14.55 -24.97 -28.38
C ARG A 208 14.78 -23.61 -27.75
N LEU A 209 16.04 -23.20 -27.61
CA LEU A 209 16.39 -21.85 -27.17
C LEU A 209 16.16 -20.87 -28.33
N ARG A 210 15.24 -19.92 -28.14
CA ARG A 210 15.08 -18.78 -29.04
C ARG A 210 15.84 -17.59 -28.49
N LEU A 211 16.98 -17.29 -29.10
CA LEU A 211 17.72 -16.05 -28.81
C LEU A 211 17.03 -14.90 -29.53
N ARG A 212 16.53 -13.93 -28.77
CA ARG A 212 15.98 -12.68 -29.30
C ARG A 212 17.04 -11.61 -29.09
N PHE A 213 17.74 -11.25 -30.16
CA PHE A 213 18.66 -10.11 -30.13
C PHE A 213 17.82 -8.84 -30.11
N ALA A 214 17.96 -8.04 -29.05
CA ALA A 214 17.46 -6.68 -29.05
C ALA A 214 18.43 -5.83 -29.90
N PRO A 215 17.95 -5.06 -30.90
CA PRO A 215 18.81 -4.17 -31.63
C PRO A 215 19.41 -3.16 -30.64
N ALA A 216 20.75 -3.04 -30.66
CA ALA A 216 21.46 -2.04 -29.88
C ALA A 216 20.92 -0.66 -30.28
N GLY A 217 20.29 0.03 -29.33
CA GLY A 217 19.78 1.37 -29.53
C GLY A 217 20.93 2.28 -29.98
N ASP A 218 20.74 2.90 -31.15
CA ASP A 218 21.58 3.92 -31.76
C ASP A 218 21.76 5.06 -30.74
N ARG A 219 22.90 5.06 -30.05
CA ARG A 219 23.35 6.20 -29.26
C ARG A 219 24.04 7.15 -30.23
N ARG A 220 23.27 8.10 -30.76
CA ARG A 220 23.80 9.39 -31.19
C ARG A 220 23.46 10.45 -30.16
#